data_AF-A0A1F1K962-F1
#
_entry.id   AF-A0A1F1K962-F1
#
_cell.length_a   1.000
_cell.length_b   1.000
_cell.length_c   1.000
_cell.angle_alpha   90.00
_cell.angle_beta   90.00
_cell.angle_gamma   90.00
#
_symmetry.space_group_name_H-M   'P 1'
#
loop_
_entity.id
_entity.type
_entity.pdbx_description
1 polymer ?
#
loop_
_entity_poly.entity_id
_entity_poly.type
_entity_poly.pdbx_seq_one_letter_code
_entity_poly.pdbx_strand_id
1 'polypeptide(L)'
;MTRRPGAAAGGGRDRSPDTRPVYVISVAAELTGMHAQTLRQYDRMGLVSPSRARGGGRRYSEADVEQLREVQRLSAEEGISLAGIRRIMELTRLTEEMAERMAEMEAELHRARAVLDAGQRVFAAGRRGEAEAVRQGQRPARPATGRELTLWRPLR
;
A
#
# COMPACT_ATOMS: atom_id res chain seq x y z
N MET A 1 7.62 -2.59 39.53
CA MET A 1 7.39 -3.91 38.91
C MET A 1 5.90 -4.07 38.66
N THR A 2 5.42 -3.86 37.44
CA THR A 2 4.08 -4.28 36.98
C THR A 2 4.21 -4.67 35.51
N ARG A 3 4.09 -5.98 35.23
CA ARG A 3 4.08 -6.54 33.87
C ARG A 3 2.81 -6.09 33.16
N ARG A 4 2.95 -5.49 31.98
CA ARG A 4 1.88 -5.43 30.98
C ARG A 4 2.01 -6.64 30.04
N PRO A 5 0.90 -7.36 29.75
CA PRO A 5 0.91 -8.51 28.86
C PRO A 5 0.96 -8.05 27.39
N GLY A 6 1.59 -8.87 26.57
CA GLY A 6 1.56 -8.74 25.11
C GLY A 6 0.19 -9.10 24.56
N ALA A 7 -0.23 -8.37 23.53
CA ALA A 7 -1.24 -8.81 22.60
C ALA A 7 -0.72 -8.50 21.20
N ALA A 8 -0.33 -9.58 20.52
CA ALA A 8 -0.01 -9.59 19.12
C ALA A 8 -1.24 -9.12 18.32
N ALA A 9 -1.07 -8.06 17.55
CA ALA A 9 -1.97 -7.71 16.46
C ALA A 9 -1.15 -7.72 15.17
N GLY A 10 -0.70 -8.92 14.78
CA GLY A 10 -0.28 -9.18 13.41
C GLY A 10 -1.54 -9.18 12.55
N GLY A 11 -1.89 -8.03 12.00
CA GLY A 11 -2.94 -7.90 11.00
C GLY A 11 -2.63 -8.82 9.83
N GLY A 12 -3.43 -9.87 9.68
CA GLY A 12 -3.41 -10.73 8.51
C GLY A 12 -3.80 -9.91 7.31
N ARG A 13 -2.80 -9.39 6.60
CA ARG A 13 -2.96 -8.97 5.21
C ARG A 13 -3.55 -10.15 4.46
N ASP A 14 -4.65 -9.84 3.81
CA ASP A 14 -5.39 -10.64 2.85
C ASP A 14 -4.47 -11.65 2.16
N ARG A 15 -4.58 -12.92 2.57
CA ARG A 15 -3.78 -13.99 1.99
C ARG A 15 -4.55 -14.41 0.75
N SER A 16 -4.31 -13.71 -0.37
CA SER A 16 -4.78 -14.15 -1.68
C SER A 16 -4.57 -15.67 -1.78
N PRO A 17 -5.58 -16.42 -2.27
CA PRO A 17 -5.52 -17.89 -2.29
C PRO A 17 -4.24 -18.41 -2.95
N ASP A 18 -3.66 -17.64 -3.88
CA ASP A 18 -2.41 -17.92 -4.57
C ASP A 18 -1.17 -18.03 -3.69
N THR A 19 -1.12 -17.36 -2.53
CA THR A 19 0.05 -17.41 -1.64
C THR A 19 -0.03 -18.57 -0.64
N ARG A 20 -1.08 -19.40 -0.68
CA ARG A 20 -1.20 -20.56 0.22
C ARG A 20 -0.26 -21.67 -0.26
N PRO A 21 0.68 -22.16 0.56
CA PRO A 21 1.62 -23.20 0.13
C PRO A 21 0.96 -24.58 0.17
N VAL A 22 0.42 -25.01 -0.97
CA VAL A 22 -0.35 -26.27 -1.12
C VAL A 22 0.42 -27.34 -1.89
N TYR A 23 1.27 -26.95 -2.84
CA TYR A 23 1.88 -27.86 -3.81
C TYR A 23 3.19 -28.45 -3.31
N VAL A 24 3.35 -29.77 -3.39
CA VAL A 24 4.65 -30.43 -3.16
C VAL A 24 5.55 -30.29 -4.39
N ILE A 25 6.85 -30.54 -4.24
CA ILE A 25 7.83 -30.35 -5.32
C ILE A 25 7.50 -31.15 -6.60
N SER A 26 6.92 -32.34 -6.48
CA SER A 26 6.50 -33.14 -7.64
C SER A 26 5.36 -32.47 -8.40
N VAL A 27 4.37 -31.96 -7.70
CA VAL A 27 3.25 -31.23 -8.31
C VAL A 27 3.73 -29.92 -8.94
N ALA A 28 4.62 -29.18 -8.25
CA ALA A 28 5.21 -27.98 -8.81
C ALA A 28 6.04 -28.29 -10.08
N ALA A 29 6.75 -29.42 -10.13
CA ALA A 29 7.48 -29.87 -11.31
C ALA A 29 6.55 -30.12 -12.50
N GLU A 30 5.42 -30.81 -12.27
CA GLU A 30 4.40 -31.03 -13.31
C GLU A 30 3.76 -29.72 -13.78
N LEU A 31 3.38 -28.84 -12.85
CA LEU A 31 2.75 -27.56 -13.18
C LEU A 31 3.68 -26.63 -13.96
N THR A 32 4.97 -26.68 -13.69
CA THR A 32 5.97 -25.83 -14.38
C THR A 32 6.59 -26.49 -15.60
N GLY A 33 6.35 -27.79 -15.83
CA GLY A 33 7.05 -28.57 -16.86
C GLY A 33 8.56 -28.69 -16.62
N MET A 34 9.04 -28.44 -15.39
CA MET A 34 10.46 -28.47 -15.03
C MET A 34 10.81 -29.72 -14.23
N HIS A 35 12.05 -30.18 -14.36
CA HIS A 35 12.53 -31.28 -13.54
C HIS A 35 12.69 -30.86 -12.06
N ALA A 36 12.32 -31.74 -11.12
CA ALA A 36 12.37 -31.44 -9.69
C ALA A 36 13.78 -31.05 -9.20
N GLN A 37 14.86 -31.49 -9.87
CA GLN A 37 16.22 -31.06 -9.58
C GLN A 37 16.46 -29.57 -9.90
N THR A 38 15.89 -29.08 -11.00
CA THR A 38 15.96 -27.67 -11.41
C THR A 38 15.23 -26.79 -10.40
N LEU A 39 14.04 -27.22 -9.95
CA LEU A 39 13.32 -26.54 -8.88
C LEU A 39 14.12 -26.46 -7.56
N ARG A 40 14.81 -27.55 -7.19
CA ARG A 40 15.72 -27.54 -6.02
C ARG A 40 16.88 -26.57 -6.21
N GLN A 41 17.43 -26.49 -7.42
CA GLN A 41 18.49 -25.54 -7.74
C GLN A 41 17.99 -24.10 -7.60
N TYR A 42 16.81 -23.79 -8.15
CA TYR A 42 16.22 -22.45 -8.11
C TYR A 42 15.90 -22.00 -6.68
N ASP A 43 15.37 -22.90 -5.85
CA ASP A 43 15.15 -22.65 -4.42
C ASP A 43 16.46 -22.48 -3.64
N ARG A 44 17.48 -23.33 -3.88
CA ARG A 44 18.81 -23.14 -3.24
C ARG A 44 19.45 -21.81 -3.62
N MET A 45 19.26 -21.41 -4.86
CA MET A 45 19.64 -20.09 -5.30
C MET A 45 18.78 -19.09 -4.51
N GLY A 46 17.49 -19.29 -4.30
CA GLY A 46 16.61 -18.35 -3.61
C GLY A 46 15.81 -17.49 -4.59
N LEU A 47 15.62 -18.01 -5.81
CA LEU A 47 14.72 -17.44 -6.81
C LEU A 47 13.25 -17.64 -6.42
N VAL A 48 12.96 -18.58 -5.53
CA VAL A 48 11.64 -18.83 -4.93
C VAL A 48 11.86 -19.25 -3.47
N SER A 49 10.96 -18.84 -2.58
CA SER A 49 11.04 -19.12 -1.14
C SER A 49 9.85 -19.98 -0.70
N PRO A 50 9.89 -21.30 -0.92
CA PRO A 50 8.76 -22.15 -0.58
C PRO A 50 8.62 -22.26 0.95
N SER A 51 7.38 -22.35 1.39
CA SER A 51 7.10 -22.58 2.80
C SER A 51 7.50 -24.00 3.20
N ARG A 52 8.13 -24.13 4.38
CA ARG A 52 8.47 -25.45 4.93
C ARG A 52 7.29 -26.02 5.71
N ALA A 53 6.84 -27.22 5.34
CA ALA A 53 5.85 -27.95 6.12
C ALA A 53 6.45 -28.49 7.43
N ARG A 54 5.60 -28.80 8.42
CA ARG A 54 6.01 -29.38 9.72
C ARG A 54 6.83 -30.68 9.60
N GLY A 55 6.75 -31.38 8.46
CA GLY A 55 7.55 -32.58 8.15
C GLY A 55 8.81 -32.32 7.32
N GLY A 56 9.28 -31.08 7.19
CA GLY A 56 10.51 -30.74 6.46
C GLY A 56 10.38 -30.68 4.93
N GLY A 57 9.24 -31.09 4.38
CA GLY A 57 8.94 -30.98 2.95
C GLY A 57 8.71 -29.53 2.50
N ARG A 58 9.22 -29.19 1.31
CA ARG A 58 8.98 -27.91 0.63
C ARG A 58 7.56 -27.88 0.08
N ARG A 59 6.82 -26.80 0.38
CA ARG A 59 5.51 -26.53 -0.19
C ARG A 59 5.54 -25.21 -0.96
N TYR A 60 5.20 -25.30 -2.23
CA TYR A 60 5.06 -24.20 -3.16
C TYR A 60 3.61 -23.72 -3.13
N SER A 61 3.45 -22.41 -3.22
CA SER A 61 2.17 -21.75 -3.46
C SER A 61 1.94 -21.59 -4.97
N GLU A 62 0.75 -21.12 -5.36
CA GLU A 62 0.47 -20.82 -6.77
C GLU A 62 1.36 -19.71 -7.29
N ALA A 63 1.55 -18.66 -6.47
CA ALA A 63 2.48 -17.57 -6.75
C ALA A 63 3.92 -18.07 -6.97
N ASP A 64 4.39 -19.05 -6.17
CA ASP A 64 5.71 -19.63 -6.38
C ASP A 64 5.81 -20.37 -7.73
N VAL A 65 4.73 -21.04 -8.16
CA VAL A 65 4.69 -21.77 -9.44
C VAL A 65 4.70 -20.80 -10.62
N GLU A 66 3.95 -19.70 -10.55
CA GLU A 66 3.95 -18.66 -11.57
C GLU A 66 5.33 -17.99 -11.66
N GLN A 67 5.93 -17.67 -10.52
CA GLN A 67 7.28 -17.12 -10.43
C GLN A 67 8.33 -18.05 -11.03
N LEU A 68 8.19 -19.37 -10.84
CA LEU A 68 9.07 -20.36 -11.46
C LEU A 68 8.93 -20.39 -13.00
N ARG A 69 7.70 -20.26 -13.53
CA ARG A 69 7.46 -20.16 -14.99
C ARG A 69 8.06 -18.88 -15.56
N GLU A 70 7.95 -17.78 -14.84
CA GLU A 70 8.56 -16.49 -15.22
C GLU A 70 10.08 -16.59 -15.32
N VAL A 71 10.72 -17.13 -14.28
CA VAL A 71 12.17 -17.37 -14.26
C VAL A 71 12.60 -18.25 -15.43
N GLN A 72 11.83 -19.31 -15.73
CA GLN A 72 12.11 -20.19 -16.85
C GLN A 72 12.02 -19.44 -18.18
N ARG A 73 10.99 -18.61 -18.38
CA ARG A 73 10.80 -17.81 -19.59
C ARG A 73 11.96 -16.83 -19.81
N LEU A 74 12.31 -16.06 -18.79
CA LEU A 74 13.45 -15.12 -18.83
C LEU A 74 14.78 -15.84 -19.11
N SER A 75 14.96 -17.04 -18.55
CA SER A 75 16.17 -17.82 -18.80
C SER A 75 16.22 -18.41 -20.21
N ALA A 76 15.08 -18.86 -20.75
CA ALA A 76 15.02 -19.58 -22.02
C ALA A 76 14.93 -18.65 -23.23
N GLU A 77 14.14 -17.58 -23.14
CA GLU A 77 13.88 -16.65 -24.24
C GLU A 77 14.91 -15.52 -24.29
N GLU A 78 15.26 -14.95 -23.14
CA GLU A 78 16.16 -13.79 -23.06
C GLU A 78 17.61 -14.18 -22.73
N GLY A 79 17.87 -15.46 -22.44
CA GLY A 79 19.21 -15.96 -22.12
C GLY A 79 19.81 -15.37 -20.84
N ILE A 80 18.98 -14.82 -19.95
CA ILE A 80 19.44 -14.15 -18.73
C ILE A 80 19.97 -15.20 -17.75
N SER A 81 21.16 -14.93 -17.20
CA SER A 81 21.71 -15.78 -16.14
C SER A 81 20.81 -15.79 -14.90
N LEU A 82 20.77 -16.90 -14.18
CA LEU A 82 19.98 -17.05 -12.95
C LEU A 82 20.37 -16.02 -11.86
N ALA A 83 21.62 -15.55 -11.86
CA ALA A 83 22.07 -14.46 -11.00
C ALA A 83 21.47 -13.11 -11.43
N GLY A 84 21.37 -12.86 -12.73
CA GLY A 84 20.68 -11.70 -13.30
C GLY A 84 19.19 -11.71 -12.96
N ILE A 85 18.51 -12.86 -13.14
CA ILE A 85 17.09 -13.00 -12.80
C ILE A 85 16.85 -12.69 -11.32
N ARG A 86 17.67 -13.24 -10.41
CA ARG A 86 17.59 -12.87 -8.99
C ARG A 86 17.69 -11.36 -8.81
N ARG A 87 18.69 -10.75 -9.43
CA ARG A 87 18.94 -9.32 -9.24
C ARG A 87 17.76 -8.48 -9.72
N ILE A 88 17.16 -8.86 -10.85
CA ILE A 88 15.94 -8.24 -11.36
C ILE A 88 14.82 -8.37 -10.33
N MET A 89 14.58 -9.56 -9.80
CA MET A 89 13.52 -9.79 -8.81
C MET A 89 13.73 -9.00 -7.51
N GLU A 90 14.98 -8.95 -7.01
CA GLU A 90 15.32 -8.10 -5.86
C GLU A 90 15.04 -6.62 -6.12
N LEU A 91 15.38 -6.15 -7.32
CA LEU A 91 15.13 -4.77 -7.72
C LEU A 91 13.64 -4.49 -7.86
N THR A 92 12.87 -5.38 -8.49
CA THR A 92 11.41 -5.26 -8.61
C THR A 92 10.77 -5.15 -7.23
N ARG A 93 11.15 -6.03 -6.30
CA ARG A 93 10.65 -5.97 -4.92
C ARG A 93 10.99 -4.64 -4.24
N LEU A 94 12.22 -4.15 -4.39
CA LEU A 94 12.62 -2.86 -3.81
C LEU A 94 11.80 -1.71 -4.42
N THR A 95 11.52 -1.76 -5.73
CA THR A 95 10.69 -0.73 -6.38
C THR A 95 9.25 -0.77 -5.90
N GLU A 96 8.68 -1.96 -5.68
CA GLU A 96 7.34 -2.15 -5.11
C GLU A 96 7.28 -1.58 -3.68
N GLU A 97 8.23 -1.97 -2.82
CA GLU A 97 8.32 -1.47 -1.44
C GLU A 97 8.45 0.07 -1.41
N MET A 98 9.22 0.64 -2.33
CA MET A 98 9.40 2.08 -2.44
C MET A 98 8.15 2.79 -2.98
N ALA A 99 7.44 2.19 -3.93
CA ALA A 99 6.17 2.69 -4.45
C ALA A 99 5.07 2.67 -3.36
N GLU A 100 4.98 1.59 -2.58
CA GLU A 100 4.09 1.53 -1.41
C GLU A 100 4.41 2.65 -0.42
N ARG A 101 5.70 2.86 -0.12
CA ARG A 101 6.12 3.92 0.80
C ARG A 101 5.80 5.32 0.28
N MET A 102 5.95 5.55 -1.02
CA MET A 102 5.55 6.80 -1.67
C MET A 102 4.03 7.03 -1.55
N ALA A 103 3.22 6.00 -1.83
CA ALA A 103 1.77 6.10 -1.69
C ALA A 103 1.32 6.40 -0.25
N GLU A 104 1.97 5.79 0.75
CA GLU A 104 1.73 6.10 2.17
C GLU A 104 2.04 7.57 2.49
N MET A 105 3.20 8.06 2.04
CA MET A 105 3.64 9.44 2.26
C MET A 105 2.72 10.44 1.57
N GLU A 106 2.30 10.15 0.34
CA GLU A 106 1.34 10.95 -0.39
C GLU A 106 0.00 11.02 0.35
N ALA A 107 -0.50 9.88 0.85
CA ALA A 107 -1.72 9.84 1.64
C ALA A 107 -1.60 10.63 2.96
N GLU A 108 -0.42 10.65 3.59
CA GLU A 108 -0.15 11.48 4.77
C GLU A 108 -0.13 12.97 4.44
N LEU A 109 0.53 13.38 3.35
CA LEU A 109 0.53 14.77 2.88
C LEU A 109 -0.88 15.26 2.54
N HIS A 110 -1.70 14.41 1.89
CA HIS A 110 -3.09 14.74 1.60
C HIS A 110 -3.90 14.97 2.88
N ARG A 111 -3.72 14.12 3.89
CA ARG A 111 -4.37 14.28 5.20
C ARG A 111 -3.91 15.57 5.90
N ALA A 112 -2.62 15.85 5.92
CA ALA A 112 -2.07 17.07 6.54
C ALA A 112 -2.59 18.34 5.85
N ARG A 113 -2.61 18.37 4.51
CA ARG A 113 -3.19 19.47 3.72
C ARG A 113 -4.67 19.68 4.01
N ALA A 114 -5.45 18.60 4.09
CA ALA A 114 -6.88 18.70 4.40
C ALA A 114 -7.14 19.33 5.79
N VAL A 115 -6.30 19.05 6.78
CA VAL A 115 -6.40 19.68 8.11
C VAL A 115 -6.08 21.17 8.06
N LEU A 116 -5.02 21.56 7.34
CA LEU A 116 -4.65 22.97 7.18
C LEU A 116 -5.74 23.75 6.44
N ASP A 117 -6.28 23.21 5.35
CA ASP A 117 -7.38 23.81 4.59
C ASP A 117 -8.67 23.94 5.41
N ALA A 118 -8.95 22.97 6.30
CA ALA A 118 -10.10 23.04 7.18
C ALA A 118 -9.97 24.16 8.23
N GLY A 119 -8.73 24.50 8.63
CA GLY A 119 -8.40 25.55 9.59
C GLY A 119 -8.25 26.95 9.00
N GLN A 120 -7.88 27.08 7.72
CA GLN A 120 -7.80 28.37 7.01
C GLN A 120 -9.15 28.81 6.45
N ARG A 121 -10.14 29.02 7.33
CA ARG A 121 -11.37 29.74 6.97
C ARG A 121 -11.22 31.17 7.44
N VAL A 122 -11.33 32.11 6.50
CA VAL A 122 -11.29 33.54 6.82
C VAL A 122 -12.74 34.01 6.94
N PHE A 123 -13.06 34.65 8.07
CA PHE A 123 -14.38 35.25 8.25
C PHE A 123 -14.40 36.60 7.54
N ALA A 124 -15.27 36.76 6.56
CA ALA A 124 -15.56 38.07 5.99
C ALA A 124 -16.65 38.72 6.84
N ALA A 125 -16.32 39.85 7.47
CA ALA A 125 -17.30 40.65 8.21
C ALA A 125 -17.97 41.66 7.26
N GLY A 126 -19.29 41.56 7.12
CA GLY A 126 -20.10 42.54 6.42
C GLY A 126 -20.23 43.84 7.24
N ARG A 127 -20.54 44.97 6.57
CA ARG A 127 -20.73 46.29 7.23
C ARG A 127 -21.87 46.34 8.26
N ARG A 128 -22.67 45.28 8.38
CA ARG A 128 -23.76 45.11 9.35
C ARG A 128 -23.43 44.12 10.48
N GLY A 129 -22.20 43.60 10.56
CA GLY A 129 -21.80 42.63 11.58
C GLY A 129 -22.08 41.16 11.22
N GLU A 130 -22.47 40.89 9.98
CA GLU A 130 -22.68 39.55 9.44
C GLU A 130 -21.32 38.86 9.22
N ALA A 131 -21.13 37.63 9.70
CA ALA A 131 -19.89 36.88 9.50
C ALA A 131 -20.14 35.66 8.62
N GLU A 132 -19.58 35.65 7.41
CA GLU A 132 -19.62 34.49 6.51
C GLU A 132 -18.24 33.81 6.50
N ALA A 133 -18.21 32.48 6.67
CA ALA A 133 -16.98 31.71 6.59
C ALA A 133 -16.62 31.48 5.12
N VAL A 134 -15.58 32.14 4.64
CA VAL A 134 -15.16 32.09 3.23
C VAL A 134 -13.82 31.38 3.12
N ARG A 135 -13.59 30.65 2.01
CA ARG A 135 -12.25 30.12 1.72
C ARG A 135 -11.30 31.28 1.41
N GLN A 136 -10.06 31.19 1.85
CA GLN A 136 -9.03 32.19 1.55
C GLN A 136 -8.90 32.35 0.03
N GLY A 137 -9.09 33.57 -0.49
CA GLY A 137 -9.06 33.89 -1.93
C GLY A 137 -10.43 33.91 -2.65
N GLN A 138 -11.52 33.47 -2.00
CA GLN A 138 -12.87 33.69 -2.51
C GLN A 138 -13.42 35.04 -2.06
N ARG A 139 -14.04 35.79 -2.99
CA ARG A 139 -14.71 37.05 -2.68
C ARG A 139 -16.11 36.73 -2.10
N PRO A 140 -16.50 37.30 -0.95
CA PRO A 140 -17.83 37.08 -0.40
C PRO A 140 -18.91 37.54 -1.39
N ALA A 141 -20.01 36.79 -1.48
CA ALA A 141 -21.13 37.13 -2.35
C ALA A 141 -21.73 38.47 -1.90
N ARG A 142 -22.09 39.35 -2.84
CA ARG A 142 -22.76 40.61 -2.51
C ARG A 142 -24.12 40.29 -1.88
N PRO A 143 -24.41 40.72 -0.64
CA PRO A 143 -25.74 40.51 -0.07
C PRO A 143 -26.78 41.27 -0.90
N ALA A 144 -27.81 40.57 -1.36
CA ALA A 144 -28.97 41.15 -2.01
C ALA A 144 -29.77 41.93 -0.95
N THR A 145 -29.68 43.25 -0.99
CA THR A 145 -30.20 44.16 0.04
C THR A 145 -31.72 44.05 0.21
N GLY A 146 -32.17 43.34 1.25
CA GLY A 146 -33.41 43.61 1.98
C GLY A 146 -33.09 44.49 3.20
N ARG A 147 -33.85 45.55 3.43
CA ARG A 147 -33.55 46.63 4.38
C ARG A 147 -34.30 46.39 5.70
N GLU A 148 -33.63 45.77 6.68
CA GLU A 148 -34.17 45.67 8.04
C GLU A 148 -33.32 46.50 9.01
N LEU A 149 -33.98 47.40 9.74
CA LEU A 149 -33.41 48.38 10.67
C LEU A 149 -33.56 47.84 12.09
N THR A 150 -32.47 47.43 12.74
CA THR A 150 -32.50 47.10 14.17
C THR A 150 -32.07 48.33 14.97
N LEU A 151 -32.95 48.78 15.87
CA LEU A 151 -32.74 49.96 16.71
C LEU A 151 -31.95 49.54 17.96
N TRP A 152 -30.70 49.98 18.06
CA TRP A 152 -29.81 49.66 19.19
C TRP A 152 -30.14 50.53 20.41
N ARG A 153 -30.27 49.89 21.59
CA ARG A 153 -30.43 50.57 22.89
C ARG A 153 -29.21 50.29 23.79
N PRO A 154 -28.49 51.33 24.24
CA PRO A 154 -27.47 51.17 25.27
C PRO A 154 -28.12 50.98 26.65
N LEU A 155 -27.60 50.00 27.41
CA LEU A 155 -27.87 49.87 28.84
C LEU A 155 -26.94 50.83 29.61
N ARG A 156 -27.51 51.54 30.58
CA ARG A 156 -26.78 52.35 31.56
C ARG A 156 -26.37 51.50 32.75
#